data_AF-G7WR58-F1
#
_entry.id   AF-G7WR58-F1
#
_cell.length_a   1.000
_cell.length_b   1.000
_cell.length_c   1.000
_cell.angle_alpha   90.00
_cell.angle_beta   90.00
_cell.angle_gamma   90.00
#
_symmetry.space_group_name_H-M   'P 1'
#
loop_
_entity.id
_entity.type
_entity.pdbx_description
1 polymer ?
#
loop_
_entity_poly.entity_id
_entity_poly.type
_entity_poly.pdbx_seq_one_letter_code
_entity_poly.pdbx_strand_id
1 'polypeptide(L)'
;MVRPLELLGIKTNLVRAGEDLVEALLGGMERSGLALADGDVLVVAESAVATAEGGVVDLSEVTPGPRARELAEKYEKDPREMELILASSDRIMGGIPGVVLTVKDGFLYPNAGIDHSNAPPATSSYSRRTPRALPPH
;
A
#
# COMPACT_ATOMS: atom_id res chain seq x y z
N MET A 1 -5.23 37.57 13.47
CA MET A 1 -5.32 36.57 14.56
C MET A 1 -5.08 35.21 13.91
N VAL A 2 -4.00 34.53 14.27
CA VAL A 2 -3.67 33.21 13.70
C VAL A 2 -4.47 32.16 14.47
N ARG A 3 -5.25 31.33 13.77
CA ARG A 3 -5.93 30.19 14.42
C ARG A 3 -4.87 29.12 14.74
N PRO A 4 -4.89 28.50 15.93
CA PRO A 4 -4.02 27.37 16.23
C PRO A 4 -4.31 26.22 15.26
N LEU A 5 -3.28 25.44 14.92
CA LEU A 5 -3.44 24.22 14.17
C LEU A 5 -4.13 23.17 15.06
N GLU A 6 -5.20 22.57 14.56
CA GLU A 6 -5.90 21.45 15.19
C GLU A 6 -5.73 20.18 14.37
N LEU A 7 -5.49 19.05 15.04
CA LEU A 7 -5.33 17.73 14.44
C LEU A 7 -6.44 16.82 14.96
N LEU A 8 -7.38 16.50 14.07
CA LEU A 8 -8.57 15.72 14.41
C LEU A 8 -8.52 14.37 13.71
N GLY A 9 -8.63 13.28 14.47
CA GLY A 9 -8.64 11.92 13.93
C GLY A 9 -10.05 11.51 13.48
N ILE A 10 -10.18 11.03 12.24
CA ILE A 10 -11.42 10.47 11.72
C ILE A 10 -11.42 8.96 11.97
N LYS A 11 -12.37 8.48 12.81
CA LYS A 11 -12.50 7.05 13.12
C LYS A 11 -13.37 6.34 12.08
N THR A 12 -12.73 5.76 11.06
CA THR A 12 -13.38 4.89 10.08
C THR A 12 -13.54 3.47 10.61
N ASN A 13 -14.35 2.66 9.93
CA ASN A 13 -14.25 1.21 10.03
C ASN A 13 -12.98 0.74 9.29
N LEU A 14 -12.64 -0.54 9.42
CA LEU A 14 -11.58 -1.14 8.61
C LEU A 14 -11.97 -1.07 7.12
N VAL A 15 -11.21 -0.31 6.35
CA VAL A 15 -11.39 -0.15 4.89
C VAL A 15 -11.12 -1.50 4.22
N ARG A 16 -12.03 -1.92 3.35
CA ARG A 16 -11.90 -3.17 2.58
C ARG A 16 -11.63 -2.92 1.11
N ALA A 17 -11.13 -3.94 0.43
CA ALA A 17 -10.93 -3.91 -1.01
C ALA A 17 -12.24 -3.63 -1.76
N GLY A 18 -12.22 -2.62 -2.63
CA GLY A 18 -13.38 -2.18 -3.42
C GLY A 18 -14.38 -1.32 -2.65
N GLU A 19 -14.10 -0.94 -1.41
CA GLU A 19 -14.94 -0.03 -0.62
C GLU A 19 -14.74 1.43 -1.09
N ASP A 20 -15.82 2.21 -1.11
CA ASP A 20 -15.73 3.65 -1.37
C ASP A 20 -15.12 4.36 -0.15
N LEU A 21 -13.88 4.82 -0.31
CA LEU A 21 -13.14 5.48 0.75
C LEU A 21 -13.78 6.80 1.17
N VAL A 22 -14.45 7.51 0.25
CA VAL A 22 -15.12 8.79 0.55
C VAL A 22 -16.29 8.52 1.48
N GLU A 23 -17.13 7.54 1.17
CA GLU A 23 -18.25 7.14 2.03
C GLU A 23 -17.77 6.66 3.42
N ALA A 24 -16.67 5.89 3.47
CA ALA A 24 -16.09 5.45 4.74
C ALA A 24 -15.60 6.63 5.61
N LEU A 25 -15.00 7.65 4.99
CA LEU A 25 -14.54 8.87 5.67
C LEU A 25 -15.72 9.72 6.14
N LEU A 26 -16.73 9.95 5.28
CA LEU A 26 -17.94 10.70 5.63
C LEU A 26 -18.67 10.07 6.81
N GLY A 27 -18.86 8.74 6.79
CA GLY A 27 -19.46 8.03 7.93
C GLY A 27 -18.61 8.12 9.20
N GLY A 28 -17.28 8.12 9.09
CA GLY A 28 -16.38 8.31 10.23
C GLY A 28 -16.45 9.71 10.84
N MET A 29 -16.59 10.72 9.99
CA MET A 29 -16.77 12.11 10.38
C MET A 29 -18.11 12.32 11.07
N GLU A 30 -19.20 11.81 10.50
CA GLU A 30 -20.55 11.91 11.07
C GLU A 30 -20.60 11.31 12.48
N ARG A 31 -20.08 10.09 12.67
CA ARG A 31 -20.00 9.43 13.99
C ARG A 31 -19.17 10.21 15.01
N SER A 32 -18.22 11.01 14.54
CA SER A 32 -17.31 11.79 15.37
C SER A 32 -17.80 13.24 15.57
N GLY A 33 -18.95 13.61 14.97
CA GLY A 33 -19.47 14.98 15.01
C GLY A 33 -18.57 15.99 14.28
N LEU A 34 -17.80 15.53 13.29
CA LEU A 34 -16.86 16.35 12.53
C LEU A 34 -17.49 16.83 11.22
N ALA A 35 -17.17 18.06 10.82
CA ALA A 35 -17.50 18.62 9.51
C ALA A 35 -16.28 19.36 8.98
N LEU A 36 -16.00 19.24 7.68
CA LEU A 36 -14.94 20.00 7.02
C LEU A 36 -15.40 21.45 6.84
N ALA A 37 -14.47 22.38 7.04
CA ALA A 37 -14.62 23.79 6.72
C ALA A 37 -13.65 24.21 5.61
N ASP A 38 -13.95 25.33 4.97
CA ASP A 38 -13.07 25.92 3.97
C ASP A 38 -11.69 26.21 4.56
N GLY A 39 -10.66 25.65 3.90
CA GLY A 39 -9.27 25.77 4.32
C GLY A 39 -8.75 24.59 5.14
N ASP A 40 -9.60 23.63 5.50
CA ASP A 40 -9.15 22.39 6.14
C ASP A 40 -8.36 21.50 5.17
N VAL A 41 -7.42 20.73 5.72
CA VAL A 41 -6.62 19.76 4.96
C VAL A 41 -6.95 18.35 5.44
N LEU A 42 -7.46 17.52 4.53
CA LEU A 42 -7.68 16.11 4.79
C LEU A 42 -6.42 15.31 4.42
N VAL A 43 -5.85 14.61 5.40
CA VAL A 43 -4.70 13.73 5.20
C VAL A 43 -5.15 12.28 5.29
N VAL A 44 -4.90 11.51 4.24
CA VAL A 44 -5.24 10.09 4.16
C VAL A 44 -3.98 9.27 3.95
N ALA A 45 -3.83 8.17 4.69
CA ALA A 45 -2.72 7.26 4.53
C ALA A 45 -2.79 6.53 3.17
N GLU A 46 -1.64 6.34 2.53
CA GLU A 46 -1.56 5.65 1.24
C GLU A 46 -2.11 4.22 1.31
N SER A 47 -1.91 3.51 2.42
CA SER A 47 -2.42 2.14 2.60
C SER A 47 -3.95 2.06 2.59
N ALA A 48 -4.64 3.07 3.11
CA ALA A 48 -6.11 3.13 3.06
C ALA A 48 -6.62 3.34 1.63
N VAL A 49 -5.96 4.21 0.87
CA VAL A 49 -6.25 4.43 -0.56
C VAL A 49 -5.97 3.16 -1.36
N ALA A 50 -4.78 2.59 -1.20
CA ALA A 50 -4.38 1.34 -1.88
C ALA A 50 -5.36 0.20 -1.57
N THR A 51 -5.81 0.08 -0.32
CA THR A 51 -6.78 -0.95 0.07
C THR A 51 -8.12 -0.72 -0.63
N ALA A 52 -8.68 0.48 -0.55
CA ALA A 52 -9.95 0.82 -1.20
C ALA A 52 -9.91 0.56 -2.73
N GLU A 53 -8.80 0.90 -3.38
CA GLU A 53 -8.56 0.65 -4.81
C GLU A 53 -8.31 -0.83 -5.18
N GLY A 54 -8.39 -1.75 -4.20
CA GLY A 54 -8.15 -3.17 -4.41
C GLY A 54 -6.68 -3.52 -4.65
N GLY A 55 -5.76 -2.71 -4.15
CA GLY A 55 -4.32 -2.96 -4.09
C GLY A 55 -3.94 -3.92 -2.97
N VAL A 56 -4.76 -4.92 -2.68
CA VAL A 56 -4.47 -6.01 -1.73
C VAL A 56 -4.35 -7.31 -2.51
N VAL A 57 -3.25 -8.02 -2.33
CA VAL A 57 -2.99 -9.32 -2.98
C VAL A 57 -2.85 -10.39 -1.92
N ASP A 58 -3.57 -11.51 -2.09
CA ASP A 58 -3.35 -12.72 -1.31
C ASP A 58 -2.07 -13.41 -1.81
N LEU A 59 -1.09 -13.57 -0.92
CA LEU A 59 0.18 -14.19 -1.30
C LEU A 59 -0.01 -15.65 -1.74
N SER A 60 -1.03 -16.36 -1.27
CA SER A 60 -1.31 -17.74 -1.68
C SER A 60 -1.68 -17.87 -3.17
N GLU A 61 -2.17 -16.79 -3.78
CA GLU A 61 -2.54 -16.75 -5.20
C GLU A 61 -1.36 -16.35 -6.11
N VAL A 62 -0.24 -15.92 -5.53
CA VAL A 62 0.94 -15.50 -6.30
C VAL A 62 1.80 -16.70 -6.65
N THR A 63 2.01 -16.93 -7.95
CA THR A 63 2.95 -17.94 -8.46
C THR A 63 4.28 -17.28 -8.78
N PRO A 64 5.36 -17.53 -8.00
CA PRO A 64 6.63 -16.87 -8.24
C PRO A 64 7.33 -17.43 -9.49
N GLY A 65 7.99 -16.55 -10.24
CA GLY A 65 8.84 -16.91 -11.38
C GLY A 65 10.25 -17.36 -10.95
N PRO A 66 11.09 -17.85 -11.88
CA PRO A 66 12.46 -18.25 -11.57
C PRO A 66 13.30 -17.11 -10.98
N ARG A 67 13.19 -15.90 -11.54
CA ARG A 67 13.89 -14.70 -11.06
C ARG A 67 13.45 -14.28 -9.66
N ALA A 68 12.16 -14.39 -9.35
CA ALA A 68 11.66 -14.10 -8.01
C ALA A 68 12.23 -15.08 -6.98
N ARG A 69 12.29 -16.37 -7.29
CA ARG A 69 12.89 -17.37 -6.41
C ARG A 69 14.38 -17.10 -6.15
N GLU A 70 15.15 -16.82 -7.20
CA GLU A 70 16.59 -16.50 -7.07
C GLU A 70 16.84 -15.29 -6.17
N LEU A 71 16.10 -14.20 -6.40
CA LEU A 71 16.27 -12.98 -5.60
C LEU A 71 15.71 -13.13 -4.19
N ALA A 72 14.66 -13.93 -4.01
CA ALA A 72 14.10 -14.23 -2.70
C ALA A 72 15.07 -15.01 -1.83
N GLU A 73 15.80 -15.97 -2.39
CA GLU A 73 16.89 -16.64 -1.70
C GLU A 73 18.01 -15.66 -1.32
N LYS A 74 18.44 -14.83 -2.27
CA LYS A 74 19.50 -13.84 -2.04
C LYS A 74 19.17 -12.82 -0.94
N TYR A 75 17.92 -12.38 -0.88
CA TYR A 75 17.48 -11.33 0.05
C TYR A 75 16.66 -11.87 1.23
N GLU A 76 16.60 -13.20 1.43
CA GLU A 76 15.86 -13.86 2.52
C GLU A 76 14.39 -13.40 2.61
N LYS A 77 13.67 -13.45 1.49
CA LYS A 77 12.24 -13.07 1.40
C LYS A 77 11.38 -14.25 0.94
N ASP A 78 10.06 -14.12 1.12
CA ASP A 78 9.12 -15.03 0.48
C ASP A 78 9.20 -14.83 -1.05
N PRO A 79 9.39 -15.91 -1.86
CA PRO A 79 9.39 -15.80 -3.31
C PRO A 79 8.16 -15.12 -3.90
N ARG A 80 7.00 -15.26 -3.25
CA ARG A 80 5.72 -14.68 -3.66
C ARG A 80 5.71 -13.17 -3.42
N GLU A 81 6.25 -12.73 -2.30
CA GLU A 81 6.46 -11.30 -2.05
C GLU A 81 7.48 -10.72 -3.04
N MET A 82 8.57 -11.45 -3.32
CA MET A 82 9.57 -11.01 -4.30
C MET A 82 8.99 -10.86 -5.71
N GLU A 83 8.06 -11.74 -6.10
CA GLU A 83 7.32 -11.63 -7.37
C GLU A 83 6.55 -10.30 -7.43
N LEU A 84 5.84 -9.95 -6.35
CA LEU A 84 5.14 -8.66 -6.27
C LEU A 84 6.11 -7.48 -6.32
N ILE A 85 7.25 -7.54 -5.62
CA ILE A 85 8.29 -6.50 -5.66
C ILE A 85 8.81 -6.31 -7.09
N LEU A 86 9.07 -7.41 -7.81
CA LEU A 86 9.52 -7.37 -9.20
C LEU A 86 8.46 -6.81 -10.15
N ALA A 87 7.19 -7.19 -9.95
CA ALA A 87 6.09 -6.67 -10.75
C ALA A 87 5.81 -5.18 -10.51
N SER A 88 6.14 -4.70 -9.30
CA SER A 88 5.82 -3.37 -8.79
C SER A 88 6.99 -2.38 -8.81
N SER A 89 8.14 -2.77 -9.36
CA SER A 89 9.31 -1.90 -9.46
C SER A 89 9.84 -1.79 -10.88
N ASP A 90 10.41 -0.63 -11.21
CA ASP A 90 11.09 -0.40 -12.48
C ASP A 90 12.48 -1.06 -12.47
N ARG A 91 13.13 -1.05 -11.30
CA ARG A 91 14.50 -1.56 -11.13
C ARG A 91 14.80 -1.94 -9.69
N ILE A 92 15.55 -3.02 -9.50
CA ILE A 92 16.20 -3.36 -8.22
C ILE A 92 17.59 -2.73 -8.19
N MET A 93 17.87 -1.97 -7.13
CA MET A 93 19.17 -1.31 -6.90
C MET A 93 20.12 -2.17 -6.07
N GLY A 94 19.58 -3.06 -5.24
CA GLY A 94 20.33 -3.87 -4.29
C GLY A 94 19.45 -4.21 -3.09
N GLY A 95 20.06 -4.65 -1.99
CA GLY A 95 19.32 -4.98 -0.78
C GLY A 95 20.19 -5.67 0.26
N ILE A 96 19.57 -5.92 1.40
CA ILE A 96 20.08 -6.73 2.52
C ILE A 96 19.03 -7.80 2.85
N PRO A 97 19.34 -8.82 3.66
CA PRO A 97 18.33 -9.75 4.15
C PRO A 97 17.06 -9.04 4.66
N GLY A 98 15.90 -9.45 4.16
CA GLY A 98 14.58 -8.91 4.46
C GLY A 98 14.15 -7.66 3.65
N VAL A 99 15.09 -6.92 3.05
CA VAL A 99 14.81 -5.62 2.40
C VAL A 99 15.49 -5.48 1.04
N VAL A 100 14.68 -5.26 0.01
CA VAL A 100 15.13 -4.95 -1.36
C VAL A 100 14.98 -3.45 -1.61
N LEU A 101 16.05 -2.77 -2.02
CA LEU A 101 15.97 -1.39 -2.48
C LEU A 101 15.57 -1.37 -3.96
N THR A 102 14.49 -0.66 -4.25
CA THR A 102 13.89 -0.57 -5.59
C THR A 102 13.74 0.87 -6.04
N VAL A 103 13.69 1.07 -7.36
CA VAL A 103 13.21 2.30 -7.97
C VAL A 103 11.81 2.05 -8.52
N LYS A 104 10.87 2.95 -8.22
CA LYS A 104 9.53 2.99 -8.76
C LYS A 104 9.15 4.46 -8.99
N ASP A 105 8.65 4.80 -10.17
CA ASP A 105 8.22 6.16 -10.54
C ASP A 105 9.29 7.25 -10.30
N GLY A 106 10.57 6.87 -10.46
CA GLY A 106 11.71 7.77 -10.23
C GLY A 106 12.11 7.97 -8.76
N PHE A 107 11.44 7.32 -7.81
CA PHE A 107 11.75 7.37 -6.38
C PHE A 107 12.31 6.04 -5.87
N LEU A 108 13.05 6.10 -4.77
CA LEU A 108 13.57 4.92 -4.08
C LEU A 108 12.57 4.42 -3.05
N TYR A 109 12.29 3.12 -3.09
CA TYR A 109 11.42 2.44 -2.15
C TYR A 109 12.06 1.17 -1.60
N PRO A 110 11.93 0.88 -0.30
CA PRO A 110 12.09 -0.48 0.19
C PRO A 110 10.94 -1.35 -0.33
N ASN A 111 11.25 -2.55 -0.82
CA ASN A 111 10.29 -3.57 -1.27
C ASN A 111 9.20 -3.02 -2.22
N ALA A 112 9.55 -2.11 -3.14
CA ALA A 112 8.62 -1.44 -4.05
C ALA A 112 7.47 -0.65 -3.36
N GLY A 113 7.59 -0.36 -2.06
CA GLY A 113 6.53 0.25 -1.27
C GLY A 113 5.40 -0.72 -0.90
N ILE A 114 5.65 -2.03 -1.00
CA ILE A 114 4.72 -3.07 -0.54
C ILE A 114 4.74 -3.12 0.99
N ASP A 115 3.56 -3.08 1.59
CA ASP A 115 3.37 -3.10 3.04
C ASP A 115 2.57 -4.35 3.47
N HIS A 116 3.19 -5.16 4.33
CA HIS A 116 2.61 -6.33 4.97
C HIS A 116 1.98 -6.03 6.34
N SER A 117 2.48 -5.02 7.03
CA SER A 117 2.14 -4.74 8.42
C SER A 117 0.73 -4.17 8.59
N ASN A 118 0.26 -3.46 7.56
CA ASN A 118 -1.08 -2.85 7.53
C ASN A 118 -2.07 -3.59 6.61
N ALA A 119 -1.66 -4.73 6.05
CA ALA A 119 -2.53 -5.57 5.22
C ALA A 119 -3.28 -6.60 6.10
N PRO A 120 -4.46 -7.09 5.68
CA PRO A 120 -5.09 -8.26 6.29
C PRO A 120 -4.13 -9.45 6.43
N PRO A 121 -4.32 -10.34 7.42
CA PRO A 121 -3.46 -11.52 7.59
C PRO A 121 -3.30 -12.32 6.29
N ALA A 122 -2.06 -12.74 5.98
CA ALA A 122 -1.68 -13.46 4.77
C ALA A 122 -1.77 -12.67 3.44
N THR A 123 -1.99 -11.35 3.49
CA THR A 123 -2.05 -10.49 2.30
C THR A 123 -0.91 -9.45 2.28
N SER A 124 -0.76 -8.75 1.16
CA SER A 124 0.16 -7.63 1.00
C SER A 124 -0.55 -6.47 0.33
N SER A 125 -0.30 -5.24 0.79
CA SER A 125 -0.87 -4.03 0.22
C SER A 125 0.15 -3.28 -0.65
N TYR A 126 -0.30 -2.73 -1.77
CA TYR A 126 0.53 -1.96 -2.71
C TYR A 126 -0.25 -0.83 -3.39
N SER A 127 0.41 0.31 -3.57
CA SER A 127 -0.12 1.50 -4.22
C SER A 127 -0.11 1.39 -5.75
N ARG A 128 -1.30 1.38 -6.39
CA ARG A 128 -1.50 1.27 -7.85
C ARG A 128 -1.16 2.54 -8.65
N ARG A 129 -0.22 3.38 -8.20
CA ARG A 129 0.11 4.63 -8.93
C ARG A 129 0.77 4.44 -10.31
N THR A 130 1.04 3.21 -10.73
CA THR A 130 1.42 2.86 -12.11
C THR A 130 1.14 1.37 -12.36
N PRO A 131 0.33 0.99 -13.37
CA PRO A 131 0.03 -0.41 -13.63
C PRO A 131 1.07 -0.98 -14.59
N ARG A 132 2.02 -1.76 -14.06
CA ARG A 132 2.32 -2.99 -14.78
C ARG A 132 1.27 -3.98 -14.30
N ALA A 133 0.36 -4.34 -15.20
CA ALA A 133 -0.63 -5.37 -14.90
C ALA A 133 0.11 -6.56 -14.29
N LEU A 134 -0.34 -7.00 -13.11
CA LEU A 134 0.04 -8.34 -12.63
C LEU A 134 -0.30 -9.31 -13.77
N PRO A 135 0.56 -10.31 -14.04
CA PRO A 135 0.26 -11.29 -15.07
C PRO A 135 -1.15 -11.84 -14.81
N PRO A 136 -2.03 -11.87 -15.83
CA PRO A 136 -3.33 -12.50 -15.66
C PRO A 136 -3.13 -13.97 -15.26
N HIS A 137 -4.05 -14.45 -14.43
CA HIS A 137 -4.15 -15.81 -13.90
C HIS A 137 -3.81 -16.91 -14.92
#